data_AF-A0A7Y5X3H5-F1
#
_entry.id   AF-A0A7Y5X3H5-F1
#
_cell.length_a   1.000
_cell.length_b   1.000
_cell.length_c   1.000
_cell.angle_alpha   90.00
_cell.angle_beta   90.00
_cell.angle_gamma   90.00
#
_symmetry.space_group_name_H-M   'P 1'
#
loop_
_entity.id
_entity.type
_entity.pdbx_description
1 polymer ?
#
loop_
_entity_poly.entity_id
_entity_poly.type
_entity_poly.pdbx_seq_one_letter_code
_entity_poly.pdbx_strand_id
1 'polypeptide(L)'
;PAAAVVLVAQTVLHPSAEWLLAGLGASCDLLPAALAYPRGLGMGDVKLALLLGFAVGRTVPIALFVGMLAALLPSAVLFARHGSAARKMAIPFAPFLALGGVFALFWGHAALDWYLGFLK
;
A
#
# COMPACT_ATOMS: atom_id res chain seq x y z
N PRO A 1 1.61 7.60 -15.68
CA PRO A 1 2.96 7.48 -16.32
C PRO A 1 3.89 6.56 -15.51
N ALA A 2 4.17 6.87 -14.24
CA ALA A 2 5.10 6.08 -13.41
C ALA A 2 4.73 4.59 -13.32
N ALA A 3 3.46 4.25 -13.07
CA ALA A 3 3.01 2.85 -12.99
C ALA A 3 3.28 2.06 -14.30
N ALA A 4 3.02 2.67 -15.46
CA ALA A 4 3.30 2.04 -16.74
C ALA A 4 4.81 1.83 -16.95
N VAL A 5 5.63 2.83 -16.59
CA VAL A 5 7.10 2.75 -16.68
C VAL A 5 7.63 1.63 -15.80
N VAL A 6 7.17 1.55 -14.54
CA VAL A 6 7.62 0.52 -13.59
C VAL A 6 7.17 -0.88 -14.04
N LEU A 7 5.93 -1.02 -14.50
CA LEU A 7 5.45 -2.30 -15.03
C LEU A 7 6.29 -2.77 -16.22
N VAL A 8 6.55 -1.88 -17.19
CA VAL A 8 7.38 -2.20 -18.35
C VAL A 8 8.81 -2.54 -17.91
N ALA A 9 9.40 -1.77 -17.01
CA ALA A 9 10.74 -2.05 -16.51
C ALA A 9 10.81 -3.43 -15.83
N GLN A 10 9.88 -3.74 -14.93
CA GLN A 10 9.88 -5.02 -14.21
C GLN A 10 9.60 -6.22 -15.10
N THR A 11 8.67 -6.09 -16.06
CA THR A 11 8.38 -7.15 -17.03
C THR A 11 9.55 -7.42 -17.98
N VAL A 12 10.33 -6.39 -18.34
CA VAL A 12 11.53 -6.54 -19.18
C VAL A 12 12.70 -7.15 -18.39
N LEU A 13 12.92 -6.70 -17.15
CA LEU A 13 14.03 -7.18 -16.31
C LEU A 13 13.77 -8.58 -15.74
N HIS A 14 12.52 -8.86 -15.37
CA HIS A 14 12.08 -10.10 -14.75
C HIS A 14 10.77 -10.55 -15.39
N PRO A 15 10.82 -11.27 -16.52
CA PRO A 15 9.64 -11.68 -17.27
C PRO A 15 8.70 -12.56 -16.43
N SER A 16 7.65 -11.95 -15.88
CA SER A 16 6.69 -12.59 -15.00
C SER A 16 5.37 -11.82 -14.99
N ALA A 17 4.26 -12.55 -14.85
CA ALA A 17 2.94 -11.96 -14.64
C ALA A 17 2.76 -11.43 -13.21
N GLU A 18 3.69 -11.73 -12.28
CA GLU A 18 3.54 -11.35 -10.87
C GLU A 18 3.38 -9.84 -10.70
N TRP A 19 4.10 -9.05 -11.48
CA TRP A 19 4.10 -7.60 -11.36
C TRP A 19 2.70 -7.07 -11.65
N LEU A 20 2.13 -7.49 -12.79
CA LEU A 20 0.78 -7.11 -13.20
C LEU A 20 -0.26 -7.54 -12.15
N LEU A 21 -0.21 -8.80 -11.72
CA LEU A 21 -1.16 -9.35 -10.75
C LEU A 21 -1.06 -8.65 -9.38
N ALA A 22 0.16 -8.37 -8.91
CA ALA A 22 0.38 -7.67 -7.65
C ALA A 22 -0.14 -6.24 -7.70
N GLY A 23 0.12 -5.49 -8.79
CA GLY A 23 -0.41 -4.15 -8.95
C GLY A 23 -1.93 -4.12 -9.03
N LEU A 24 -2.53 -4.98 -9.86
CA LEU A 24 -3.98 -5.07 -9.96
C LEU A 24 -4.60 -5.46 -8.62
N GLY A 25 -4.07 -6.49 -7.95
CA GLY A 25 -4.51 -6.92 -6.63
C GLY A 25 -4.46 -5.80 -5.59
N ALA A 26 -3.33 -5.08 -5.50
CA ALA A 26 -3.16 -3.98 -4.55
C ALA A 26 -4.12 -2.81 -4.85
N SER A 27 -4.34 -2.48 -6.12
CA SER A 27 -5.30 -1.45 -6.49
C SER A 27 -6.75 -1.86 -6.21
N CYS A 28 -7.09 -3.14 -6.44
CA CYS A 28 -8.39 -3.71 -6.15
C CYS A 28 -8.69 -3.77 -4.65
N ASP A 29 -7.67 -3.87 -3.79
CA ASP A 29 -7.84 -3.84 -2.32
C ASP A 29 -8.35 -2.47 -1.85
N LEU A 30 -7.76 -1.39 -2.39
CA LEU A 30 -8.08 -0.02 -2.01
C LEU A 30 -9.27 0.59 -2.79
N LEU A 31 -9.54 0.11 -4.00
CA LEU A 31 -10.55 0.69 -4.88
C LEU A 31 -11.97 0.68 -4.27
N PRO A 32 -12.47 -0.42 -3.66
CA PRO A 32 -13.79 -0.43 -3.02
C PRO A 32 -13.92 0.63 -1.92
N ALA A 33 -12.88 0.81 -1.11
CA ALA A 33 -12.86 1.83 -0.05
C ALA A 33 -12.89 3.25 -0.63
N ALA A 34 -12.15 3.51 -1.72
CA ALA A 34 -12.15 4.79 -2.41
C ALA A 34 -13.51 5.12 -3.05
N LEU A 35 -14.22 4.10 -3.56
CA LEU A 35 -15.55 4.26 -4.15
C LEU A 35 -16.64 4.44 -3.08
N ALA A 36 -16.58 3.67 -2.00
CA ALA A 36 -17.55 3.74 -0.91
C ALA A 36 -17.40 5.02 -0.07
N TYR A 37 -16.17 5.52 0.10
CA TYR A 37 -15.89 6.70 0.91
C TYR A 37 -14.78 7.60 0.33
N PRO A 38 -15.09 8.35 -0.75
CA PRO A 38 -14.11 9.18 -1.47
C PRO A 38 -13.56 10.36 -0.65
N ARG A 39 -14.21 10.70 0.48
CA ARG A 39 -13.70 11.71 1.43
C ARG A 39 -12.57 11.21 2.32
N GLY A 40 -12.42 9.89 2.48
CA GLY A 40 -11.38 9.29 3.34
C GLY A 40 -10.20 8.75 2.54
N LEU A 41 -10.46 8.06 1.42
CA LEU A 41 -9.42 7.47 0.58
C LEU A 41 -9.51 8.04 -0.84
N GLY A 42 -8.40 8.61 -1.31
CA GLY A 42 -8.35 9.23 -2.63
C GLY A 42 -8.03 8.22 -3.73
N MET A 43 -8.45 8.51 -4.96
CA MET A 43 -8.03 7.75 -6.14
C MET A 43 -6.49 7.81 -6.36
N GLY A 44 -5.82 8.82 -5.78
CA GLY A 44 -4.36 8.88 -5.73
C GLY A 44 -3.75 7.71 -4.96
N ASP A 45 -4.35 7.31 -3.85
CA ASP A 45 -3.88 6.19 -3.02
C ASP A 45 -4.04 4.85 -3.75
N VAL A 46 -5.15 4.67 -4.48
CA VAL A 46 -5.39 3.49 -5.34
C VAL A 46 -4.34 3.38 -6.44
N LYS A 47 -4.02 4.50 -7.09
CA LYS A 47 -2.96 4.56 -8.12
C LYS A 47 -1.57 4.34 -7.54
N LEU A 48 -1.33 4.76 -6.31
CA LEU A 48 -0.08 4.50 -5.60
C LEU A 48 0.03 3.01 -5.24
N ALA A 49 -1.04 2.37 -4.75
CA ALA A 49 -1.07 0.93 -4.50
C ALA A 49 -0.82 0.13 -5.78
N LEU A 50 -1.41 0.54 -6.92
CA LEU A 50 -1.12 -0.03 -8.24
C LEU A 50 0.38 0.03 -8.55
N LEU A 51 0.99 1.22 -8.40
CA LEU A 51 2.41 1.44 -8.64
C LEU A 51 3.27 0.58 -7.71
N LEU A 52 2.93 0.50 -6.42
CA LEU A 52 3.66 -0.29 -5.45
C LEU A 52 3.59 -1.78 -5.78
N GLY A 53 2.44 -2.31 -6.16
CA GLY A 53 2.33 -3.71 -6.57
C GLY A 53 3.15 -4.02 -7.83
N PHE A 54 3.18 -3.10 -8.80
CA PHE A 54 4.09 -3.23 -9.94
C PHE A 54 5.57 -3.18 -9.52
N ALA A 55 5.92 -2.39 -8.51
CA ALA A 55 7.30 -2.21 -8.06
C ALA A 55 7.82 -3.39 -7.21
N VAL A 56 7.04 -3.87 -6.24
CA VAL A 56 7.51 -4.82 -5.21
C VAL A 56 6.93 -6.23 -5.35
N GLY A 57 6.06 -6.46 -6.34
CA GLY A 57 5.54 -7.77 -6.69
C GLY A 57 4.82 -8.45 -5.52
N ARG A 58 5.15 -9.72 -5.27
CA ARG A 58 4.54 -10.55 -4.20
C ARG A 58 4.61 -9.96 -2.79
N THR A 59 5.50 -9.00 -2.54
CA THR A 59 5.65 -8.38 -1.22
C THR A 59 4.73 -7.18 -1.01
N VAL A 60 3.88 -6.83 -1.98
CA VAL A 60 2.95 -5.70 -1.87
C VAL A 60 2.00 -5.78 -0.65
N PRO A 61 1.52 -6.95 -0.17
CA PRO A 61 0.71 -6.98 1.04
C PRO A 61 1.45 -6.45 2.26
N ILE A 62 2.78 -6.68 2.35
CA ILE A 62 3.63 -6.13 3.40
C ILE A 62 3.71 -4.59 3.27
N ALA A 63 3.84 -4.07 2.05
CA ALA A 63 3.84 -2.63 1.81
C ALA A 63 2.55 -1.96 2.29
N LEU A 64 1.39 -2.51 1.90
CA LEU A 64 0.08 -2.00 2.30
C LEU A 64 -0.10 -2.09 3.82
N PHE A 65 0.26 -3.22 4.41
CA PHE A 65 0.15 -3.45 5.85
C PHE A 65 1.00 -2.47 6.67
N VAL A 66 2.29 -2.33 6.33
CA VAL A 66 3.19 -1.39 7.03
C VAL A 66 2.74 0.05 6.83
N GLY A 67 2.28 0.41 5.63
CA GLY A 67 1.73 1.74 5.38
C GLY A 67 0.48 2.02 6.23
N MET A 68 -0.41 1.05 6.36
CA MET A 68 -1.60 1.16 7.22
C MET A 68 -1.23 1.28 8.70
N LEU A 69 -0.27 0.48 9.18
CA LEU A 69 0.25 0.59 10.55
C LEU A 69 0.91 1.94 10.81
N ALA A 70 1.66 2.48 9.85
CA ALA A 70 2.28 3.79 9.98
C ALA A 70 1.22 4.90 10.04
N ALA A 71 0.12 4.78 9.28
CA ALA A 71 -1.01 5.70 9.33
C ALA A 71 -1.81 5.64 10.65
N LEU A 72 -1.70 4.53 11.40
CA LEU A 72 -2.37 4.38 12.69
C LEU A 72 -1.83 5.36 13.73
N LEU A 73 -0.53 5.66 13.74
CA LEU A 73 0.10 6.57 14.71
C LEU A 73 -0.52 7.98 14.71
N PRO A 74 -0.53 8.73 13.59
CA PRO A 74 -1.16 10.05 13.57
C PRO A 74 -2.68 9.95 13.80
N SER A 75 -3.33 8.88 13.35
CA SER A 75 -4.76 8.66 13.57
C SER A 75 -5.08 8.50 15.07
N ALA A 76 -4.27 7.72 15.79
CA ALA A 76 -4.41 7.53 17.23
C ALA A 76 -4.13 8.82 18.01
N VAL A 77 -3.09 9.57 17.63
CA VAL A 77 -2.79 10.88 18.22
C VAL A 77 -3.95 11.85 18.01
N LEU A 78 -4.52 11.88 16.82
CA LEU A 78 -5.63 12.77 16.51
C LEU A 78 -6.89 12.39 17.29
N PHE A 79 -7.18 11.09 17.40
CA PHE A 79 -8.28 10.57 18.18
C PHE A 79 -8.12 10.86 19.68
N ALA A 80 -6.91 10.69 20.23
CA ALA A 80 -6.63 11.02 21.63
C ALA A 80 -6.84 12.52 21.94
N ARG A 81 -6.56 13.40 20.97
CA ARG A 81 -6.67 14.86 21.14
C ARG A 81 -8.07 15.40 20.88
N HIS A 82 -8.81 14.83 19.93
CA HIS A 82 -10.07 15.41 19.43
C HIS A 82 -11.26 14.45 19.56
N GLY A 83 -11.07 13.26 20.12
CA GLY A 83 -12.10 12.24 20.29
C GLY A 83 -12.80 11.90 18.98
N SER A 84 -14.13 11.84 19.02
CA SER A 84 -14.96 11.49 17.86
C SER A 84 -14.89 12.50 16.71
N ALA A 85 -14.44 13.74 16.96
CA ALA A 85 -14.24 14.75 15.93
C ALA A 85 -13.07 14.42 14.99
N ALA A 86 -12.09 13.62 15.44
CA ALA A 86 -10.97 13.17 14.62
C ALA A 86 -11.42 12.41 13.36
N ARG A 87 -12.59 11.76 13.40
CA ARG A 87 -13.16 11.05 12.23
C ARG A 87 -13.49 11.96 11.04
N LYS A 88 -13.60 13.27 11.26
CA LYS A 88 -13.85 14.27 10.22
C LYS A 88 -12.58 14.93 9.71
N MET A 89 -11.43 14.64 10.33
CA MET A 89 -10.15 15.25 9.99
C MET A 89 -9.43 14.35 8.99
N ALA A 90 -9.10 14.91 7.84
CA ALA A 90 -8.39 14.18 6.79
C ALA A 90 -6.92 14.00 7.16
N ILE A 91 -6.44 12.76 7.11
CA ILE A 91 -5.02 12.42 7.17
C ILE A 91 -4.61 11.95 5.77
N PRO A 92 -3.58 12.54 5.14
CA PRO A 92 -3.13 12.08 3.84
C PRO A 92 -2.57 10.66 3.98
N PHE A 93 -3.14 9.70 3.27
CA PHE A 93 -2.75 8.28 3.37
C PHE A 93 -1.49 7.96 2.55
N ALA A 94 -1.35 8.57 1.37
CA ALA A 94 -0.23 8.35 0.45
C ALA A 94 1.19 8.37 1.08
N PRO A 95 1.56 9.30 1.99
CA PRO A 95 2.89 9.30 2.59
C PRO A 95 3.18 8.03 3.40
N PHE A 96 2.19 7.50 4.11
CA PHE A 96 2.34 6.27 4.89
C PHE A 96 2.39 5.06 3.96
N LEU A 97 1.58 5.06 2.90
CA LEU A 97 1.63 4.03 1.88
C LEU A 97 3.00 3.97 1.19
N ALA A 98 3.58 5.14 0.88
CA ALA A 98 4.93 5.24 0.33
C ALA A 98 5.99 4.70 1.30
N LEU A 99 5.88 4.99 2.60
CA LEU A 99 6.76 4.45 3.63
C LEU A 99 6.68 2.91 3.70
N GLY A 100 5.47 2.35 3.63
CA GLY A 100 5.27 0.92 3.53
C GLY A 100 5.90 0.32 2.26
N GLY A 101 5.79 1.01 1.12
CA GLY A 101 6.48 0.65 -0.12
C GLY A 101 8.00 0.60 0.02
N VAL A 102 8.61 1.63 0.63
CA VAL A 102 10.04 1.66 0.93
C VAL A 102 10.42 0.50 1.84
N PHE A 103 9.63 0.21 2.88
CA PHE A 103 9.88 -0.92 3.76
C PHE A 103 9.85 -2.25 2.99
N ALA A 104 8.84 -2.49 2.16
CA ALA A 104 8.72 -3.72 1.39
C ALA A 104 9.85 -3.89 0.37
N LEU A 105 10.36 -2.80 -0.21
CA LEU A 105 11.49 -2.84 -1.13
C LEU A 105 12.74 -3.47 -0.52
N PHE A 106 13.03 -3.15 0.75
CA PHE A 106 14.23 -3.63 1.43
C PHE A 106 14.01 -4.87 2.32
N TRP A 107 12.84 -4.97 2.96
CA TRP A 107 12.54 -6.02 3.96
C TRP A 107 11.32 -6.86 3.62
N GLY A 108 10.65 -6.62 2.49
CA GLY A 108 9.38 -7.28 2.16
C GLY A 108 9.49 -8.80 2.06
N HIS A 109 10.57 -9.32 1.46
CA HIS A 109 10.80 -10.76 1.35
C HIS A 109 11.04 -11.40 2.71
N ALA A 110 11.96 -10.82 3.52
CA ALA A 110 12.25 -11.31 4.87
C ALA A 110 11.00 -11.29 5.77
N ALA A 111 10.20 -10.22 5.71
CA ALA A 111 8.97 -10.10 6.47
C ALA A 111 7.90 -11.11 6.02
N LEU A 112 7.74 -11.31 4.71
CA LEU A 112 6.81 -12.28 4.16
C LEU A 112 7.20 -13.72 4.53
N ASP A 113 8.48 -14.06 4.41
CA ASP A 113 8.98 -15.40 4.74
C ASP A 113 8.88 -15.68 6.24
N TRP A 114 9.15 -14.67 7.09
CA TRP A 114 8.90 -14.76 8.53
C TRP A 114 7.42 -15.04 8.85
N TYR A 115 6.50 -14.32 8.21
CA TYR A 115 5.06 -14.53 8.38
C TYR A 115 4.62 -15.92 7.94
N LEU A 116 5.04 -16.36 6.75
CA LEU A 116 4.71 -17.69 6.23
C LEU A 116 5.37 -18.82 7.04
N GLY A 117 6.52 -18.57 7.65
CA GLY A 117 7.17 -19.50 8.58
C GLY A 117 6.41 -19.66 9.89
N PHE A 118 5.74 -18.61 10.38
CA PHE A 118 4.90 -18.66 11.56
C PHE A 118 3.59 -19.47 11.35
N LEU A 119 3.12 -19.57 10.10
CA LEU A 119 1.90 -20.31 9.75
C LEU A 119 2.12 -21.81 9.51
N LYS A 120 3.38 -22.26 9.45
CA LYS A 120 3.75 -23.67 9.30
C LYS A 120 3.96 -24.32 10.65
#